data_AF-A0A8X6YEH6-F1
#
_entry.id   AF-A0A8X6YEH6-F1
#
_cell.length_a   1.000
_cell.length_b   1.000
_cell.length_c   1.000
_cell.angle_alpha   90.00
_cell.angle_beta   90.00
_cell.angle_gamma   90.00
#
_symmetry.space_group_name_H-M   'P 1'
#
loop_
_entity.id
_entity.type
_entity.pdbx_description
1 polymer ?
#
loop_
_entity_poly.entity_id
_entity_poly.type
_entity_poly.pdbx_seq_one_letter_code
_entity_poly.pdbx_strand_id
1 'polypeptide(L)'
;MHEIKGKGAMTRSSTEAYCEAVWDSVLCWPAIPAGQTAWRSCRQVLQYAAIPDVKNVVLPLEAKAYRVCNENGVWLWGNWTNYDACVNFTTPVMSFYAKCHIFRK
;
A
#
# COMPACT_ATOMS: atom_id res chain seq x y z
N MET A 1 4.80 -23.45 -47.24
CA MET A 1 4.59 -24.03 -45.89
C MET A 1 5.91 -23.87 -45.13
N HIS A 2 6.10 -23.04 -44.11
CA HIS A 2 5.21 -22.41 -43.13
C HIS A 2 5.87 -21.13 -42.53
N GLU A 3 5.00 -20.22 -42.06
CA GLU A 3 5.14 -19.20 -40.99
C GLU A 3 6.15 -18.04 -41.20
N ILE A 4 5.80 -16.77 -40.91
CA ILE A 4 5.62 -16.22 -39.56
C ILE A 4 4.59 -15.05 -39.57
N LYS A 5 3.62 -15.07 -38.64
CA LYS A 5 3.04 -13.84 -38.08
C LYS A 5 2.48 -14.10 -36.68
N GLY A 6 3.35 -14.00 -35.68
CA GLY A 6 2.98 -13.86 -34.27
C GLY A 6 3.49 -12.53 -33.75
N LYS A 7 2.59 -11.58 -33.50
CA LYS A 7 2.90 -10.37 -32.73
C LYS A 7 2.92 -10.75 -31.26
N GLY A 8 4.07 -10.57 -30.60
CA GLY A 8 4.23 -10.82 -29.18
C GLY A 8 5.66 -10.48 -28.76
N ALA A 9 6.01 -9.20 -28.76
CA ALA A 9 7.26 -8.73 -28.18
C ALA A 9 7.03 -8.51 -26.67
N MET A 10 7.64 -9.28 -25.75
CA MET A 10 9.05 -9.21 -25.29
C MET A 10 9.12 -8.25 -24.08
N THR A 11 9.55 -8.57 -22.86
CA THR A 11 10.47 -9.58 -22.30
C THR A 11 10.05 -9.88 -20.85
N ARG A 12 9.95 -11.15 -20.44
CA ARG A 12 9.97 -11.53 -19.02
C ARG A 12 11.43 -11.44 -18.55
N SER A 13 11.83 -10.26 -18.08
CA SER A 13 13.09 -10.10 -17.35
C SER A 13 12.99 -10.99 -16.11
N SER A 14 13.94 -11.92 -15.93
CA SER A 14 14.08 -12.73 -14.72
C SER A 14 14.67 -11.90 -13.57
N THR A 15 14.10 -10.71 -13.38
CA THR A 15 14.20 -9.89 -12.18
C THR A 15 12.87 -10.09 -11.49
N GLU A 16 12.87 -10.63 -10.27
CA GLU A 16 11.66 -10.66 -9.44
C GLU A 16 10.97 -9.30 -9.54
N ALA A 17 9.72 -9.26 -10.00
CA ALA A 17 9.01 -8.01 -10.13
C ALA A 17 8.66 -7.53 -8.72
N TYR A 18 8.80 -6.23 -8.47
CA TYR A 18 8.47 -5.60 -7.19
C TYR A 18 7.53 -4.42 -7.45
N CYS A 19 6.64 -4.17 -6.51
CA CYS A 19 6.03 -2.85 -6.43
C CYS A 19 6.97 -1.93 -5.65
N GLU A 20 7.31 -0.79 -6.25
CA GLU A 20 8.17 0.23 -5.65
C GLU A 20 7.57 0.83 -4.39
N ALA A 21 8.45 1.33 -3.50
CA ALA A 21 8.01 2.05 -2.31
C ALA A 21 7.22 3.31 -2.71
N VAL A 22 6.10 3.57 -2.04
CA VAL A 22 5.17 4.64 -2.41
C VAL A 22 4.56 5.32 -1.18
N TRP A 23 4.32 6.62 -1.30
CA TRP A 23 3.59 7.41 -0.31
C TRP A 23 2.18 7.73 -0.81
N ASP A 24 1.16 7.46 0.00
CA ASP A 24 -0.26 7.66 -0.35
C ASP A 24 -0.91 8.86 0.34
N SER A 25 -0.10 9.81 0.83
CA SER A 25 -0.53 10.94 1.67
C SER A 25 -0.80 10.63 3.14
N VAL A 26 -0.77 9.36 3.56
CA VAL A 26 -0.97 8.95 4.96
C VAL A 26 0.18 8.06 5.44
N LEU A 27 0.50 7.01 4.69
CA LEU A 27 1.52 6.02 4.99
C LEU A 27 2.59 5.94 3.90
N CYS A 28 3.80 5.64 4.36
CA CYS A 28 4.85 5.15 3.48
C CYS A 28 4.76 3.62 3.38
N TRP A 29 4.45 3.15 2.19
CA TRP A 29 4.42 1.73 1.86
C TRP A 29 5.81 1.30 1.37
N PRO A 30 6.43 0.28 1.99
CA PRO A 30 7.70 -0.24 1.52
C PRO A 30 7.54 -0.95 0.17
N ALA A 31 8.65 -1.14 -0.53
CA ALA A 31 8.66 -2.01 -1.70
C ALA A 31 8.34 -3.46 -1.28
N ILE A 32 7.52 -4.15 -2.06
CA ILE A 32 7.15 -5.56 -1.81
C ILE A 32 7.22 -6.39 -3.10
N PRO A 33 7.46 -7.70 -3.01
CA PRO A 33 7.41 -8.58 -4.18
C PRO A 33 6.06 -8.55 -4.89
N ALA A 34 6.08 -8.73 -6.21
CA ALA A 34 4.90 -8.89 -7.04
C ALA A 34 4.02 -10.05 -6.56
N GLY A 35 2.70 -9.86 -6.64
CA GLY A 35 1.71 -10.82 -6.17
C GLY A 35 1.48 -10.81 -4.65
N GLN A 36 2.13 -9.93 -3.89
CA GLN A 36 1.92 -9.80 -2.45
C GLN A 36 0.98 -8.64 -2.08
N THR A 37 0.50 -8.67 -0.84
CA THR A 37 -0.30 -7.59 -0.24
C THR A 37 0.47 -6.97 0.91
N ALA A 38 0.78 -5.68 0.82
CA ALA A 38 1.31 -4.91 1.93
C ALA A 38 0.17 -4.56 2.88
N TRP A 39 0.39 -4.67 4.19
CA TRP A 39 -0.61 -4.30 5.18
C TRP A 39 0.02 -3.62 6.41
N ARG A 40 -0.79 -2.82 7.10
CA ARG A 40 -0.46 -2.16 8.37
C ARG A 40 -1.68 -2.21 9.27
N SER A 41 -1.48 -2.47 10.57
CA SER A 41 -2.61 -2.49 11.50
C SER A 41 -3.20 -1.08 11.65
N CYS A 42 -4.50 -0.97 11.94
CA CYS A 42 -5.11 0.35 12.11
C CYS A 42 -4.47 1.17 13.24
N ARG A 43 -3.97 0.52 14.29
CA ARG A 43 -3.21 1.19 15.35
C ARG A 43 -1.94 1.86 14.80
N GLN A 44 -1.21 1.20 13.88
CA GLN A 44 -0.06 1.82 13.22
C GLN A 44 -0.50 2.99 12.34
N VAL A 45 -1.59 2.85 11.57
CA VAL A 45 -2.11 3.92 10.72
C VAL A 45 -2.42 5.17 11.52
N LEU A 46 -3.15 5.04 12.64
CA LEU A 46 -3.52 6.16 13.50
C LEU A 46 -2.31 6.82 14.18
N GLN A 47 -1.28 6.03 14.53
CA GLN A 47 -0.02 6.56 15.04
C GLN A 47 0.69 7.44 14.01
N TYR A 48 0.72 7.02 12.74
CA TYR A 48 1.33 7.80 11.66
C TYR A 48 0.51 9.05 11.31
N ALA A 49 -0.82 8.96 11.36
CA ALA A 49 -1.72 10.09 11.13
C ALA A 49 -1.73 11.13 12.27
N ALA A 50 -0.92 10.94 13.31
CA ALA A 50 -0.78 11.84 14.46
C ALA A 50 -2.12 12.19 15.13
N ILE A 51 -3.09 11.27 15.12
CA ILE A 51 -4.38 11.50 15.77
C ILE A 51 -4.17 11.41 17.29
N PRO A 52 -4.52 12.45 18.08
CA PRO A 52 -4.51 12.35 19.52
C PRO A 52 -5.50 11.27 20.00
N ASP A 53 -5.20 10.61 21.11
CA ASP A 53 -6.09 9.63 21.77
C ASP A 53 -6.26 8.24 21.13
N VAL A 54 -5.31 7.78 20.29
CA VAL A 54 -5.27 6.38 19.76
C VAL A 54 -5.35 5.31 20.87
N LYS A 55 -4.95 5.65 22.11
CA LYS A 55 -4.96 4.73 23.26
C LYS A 55 -6.37 4.32 23.69
N ASN A 56 -7.38 5.15 23.43
CA ASN A 56 -8.77 4.92 23.84
C ASN A 56 -9.63 4.35 22.69
N VAL A 57 -9.07 4.17 21.50
CA VAL A 57 -9.79 3.61 20.36
C VAL A 57 -9.78 2.09 20.45
N VAL A 58 -10.97 1.50 20.60
CA VAL A 58 -11.17 0.05 20.50
C VAL A 58 -11.19 -0.32 19.02
N LEU A 59 -10.11 -0.95 18.56
CA LEU A 59 -9.97 -1.44 17.18
C LEU A 59 -10.09 -2.97 17.17
N PRO A 60 -10.79 -3.56 16.19
CA PRO A 60 -10.71 -5.00 15.94
C PRO A 60 -9.26 -5.41 15.66
N LEU A 61 -8.84 -6.58 16.12
CA LEU A 61 -7.46 -7.05 15.97
C LEU A 61 -7.09 -7.26 14.50
N GLU A 62 -8.05 -7.70 13.71
CA GLU A 62 -7.96 -7.95 12.27
C GLU A 62 -8.10 -6.67 11.41
N ALA A 63 -8.46 -5.53 12.01
CA ALA A 63 -8.61 -4.28 11.29
C ALA A 63 -7.23 -3.75 10.82
N LYS A 64 -7.06 -3.67 9.51
CA LYS A 64 -5.80 -3.27 8.86
C LYS A 64 -6.06 -2.49 7.58
N ALA A 65 -5.17 -1.56 7.30
CA ALA A 65 -5.06 -0.95 5.99
C ALA A 65 -4.17 -1.81 5.09
N TYR A 66 -4.44 -1.83 3.79
CA TYR A 66 -3.66 -2.65 2.87
C TYR A 66 -3.58 -2.09 1.44
N ARG A 67 -2.55 -2.53 0.72
CA ARG A 67 -2.36 -2.34 -0.73
C ARG A 67 -1.96 -3.63 -1.38
N VAL A 68 -2.45 -3.84 -2.59
CA VAL A 68 -2.21 -5.06 -3.36
C VAL A 68 -1.22 -4.76 -4.48
N CYS A 69 -0.13 -5.52 -4.50
CA CYS A 69 0.82 -5.53 -5.60
C CYS A 69 0.47 -6.67 -6.55
N ASN A 70 0.22 -6.35 -7.82
CA ASN A 70 -0.09 -7.40 -8.80
C ASN A 70 1.17 -8.17 -9.23
N GLU A 71 0.99 -9.25 -10.00
CA GLU A 71 2.08 -10.11 -10.49
C GLU A 71 3.06 -9.40 -11.43
N ASN A 72 2.69 -8.24 -11.97
CA ASN A 72 3.53 -7.45 -12.85
C ASN A 72 4.35 -6.39 -12.09
N GLY A 73 4.29 -6.34 -10.76
CA GLY A 73 4.98 -5.31 -9.96
C GLY A 73 4.31 -3.95 -10.01
N VAL A 74 3.00 -3.90 -10.23
CA VAL A 74 2.22 -2.65 -10.28
C VAL A 74 1.22 -2.63 -9.13
N TRP A 75 1.19 -1.52 -8.40
CA TRP A 75 0.17 -1.27 -7.37
C TRP A 75 -1.22 -1.24 -8.01
N LEU A 76 -2.10 -2.10 -7.52
CA LEU A 76 -3.50 -2.07 -7.93
C LEU A 76 -4.13 -0.74 -7.51
N TRP A 77 -4.96 -0.20 -8.41
CA TRP A 77 -5.63 1.09 -8.24
C TRP A 77 -4.68 2.29 -8.06
N GLY A 78 -3.42 2.16 -8.53
CA GLY A 78 -2.46 3.26 -8.56
C GLY A 78 -2.14 3.77 -7.16
N ASN A 79 -2.44 5.04 -6.88
CA ASN A 79 -2.13 5.65 -5.59
C ASN A 79 -3.16 5.37 -4.47
N TRP A 80 -4.02 4.37 -4.62
CA TRP A 80 -5.04 4.06 -3.62
C TRP A 80 -4.59 3.03 -2.58
N THR A 81 -5.11 3.20 -1.37
CA THR A 81 -4.94 2.30 -0.23
C THR A 81 -6.28 2.05 0.42
N ASN A 82 -6.57 0.79 0.76
CA ASN A 82 -7.78 0.47 1.51
C ASN A 82 -7.57 0.83 2.98
N TYR A 83 -8.29 1.85 3.44
CA TYR A 83 -8.33 2.28 4.85
C TYR A 83 -9.68 1.98 5.53
N ASP A 84 -10.60 1.29 4.87
CA ASP A 84 -12.00 1.14 5.29
C ASP A 84 -12.14 0.64 6.73
N ALA A 85 -11.36 -0.39 7.07
CA ALA A 85 -11.32 -0.97 8.41
C ALA A 85 -10.77 -0.02 9.50
N CYS A 86 -10.08 1.06 9.12
CA CYS A 86 -9.46 2.02 10.05
C CYS A 86 -10.26 3.31 10.19
N VAL A 87 -10.95 3.75 9.13
CA VAL A 87 -11.68 5.03 9.11
C VAL A 87 -13.08 4.93 9.72
N ASN A 88 -13.69 3.74 9.72
CA ASN A 88 -15.04 3.56 10.26
C ASN A 88 -15.11 3.75 11.79
N PHE A 89 -13.96 3.82 12.47
CA PHE A 89 -13.82 4.09 13.90
C PHE A 89 -13.45 5.55 14.22
N THR A 90 -13.26 6.39 13.20
CA THR A 90 -12.84 7.79 13.35
C THR A 90 -13.85 8.73 12.69
N THR A 91 -14.85 9.19 13.43
CA THR A 91 -15.64 10.38 13.05
C THR A 91 -14.86 11.67 13.43
N PRO A 92 -15.25 12.83 12.86
CA PRO A 92 -14.52 13.58 11.85
C PRO A 92 -13.40 14.48 12.42
N VAL A 93 -12.14 14.04 12.42
CA VAL A 93 -10.96 14.91 12.63
C VAL A 93 -9.79 14.52 11.72
N MET A 94 -10.03 14.22 10.45
CA MET A 94 -8.95 13.90 9.51
C MET A 94 -8.58 15.10 8.65
N SER A 95 -7.86 16.05 9.24
CA SER A 95 -7.11 17.07 8.50
C SER A 95 -5.78 17.36 9.15
N PHE A 96 -4.88 16.37 9.23
CA PHE A 96 -3.47 16.67 9.45
C PHE A 96 -2.57 15.73 8.63
N TYR A 97 -1.73 16.36 7.81
CA TYR A 97 -0.79 15.73 6.89
C TYR A 97 0.39 15.13 7.66
N ALA A 98 0.66 13.84 7.48
CA ALA A 98 1.89 13.20 7.93
C ALA A 98 2.95 13.28 6.81
N LYS A 99 4.05 13.99 7.06
CA LYS A 99 5.23 14.00 6.19
C LYS A 99 6.04 12.72 6.41
N CYS A 100 6.22 11.93 5.36
CA CYS A 100 7.18 10.82 5.39
C CYS A 100 8.60 11.35 5.58
N HIS A 101 9.19 11.08 6.76
CA HIS A 101 10.64 11.00 6.87
C HIS A 101 11.07 9.67 6.27
N ILE A 102 11.46 9.71 4.99
CA ILE A 102 12.13 8.61 4.29
C ILE A 102 13.30 8.16 5.17
N PHE A 103 13.30 6.89 5.55
CA PHE A 103 14.47 6.21 6.13
C PHE A 103 15.59 6.23 5.10
N ARG A 104 16.39 7.29 5.15
CA ARG A 104 17.75 7.35 4.58
C ARG A 104 18.70 7.32 5.78
N LYS A 105 19.21 6.14 6.10
CA LYS A 105 20.60 5.88 6.51
C LYS A 105 20.88 4.40 6.34
#